data_AF-A0A9X5C3J5-F1
#
_entry.id   AF-A0A9X5C3J5-F1
#
_cell.length_a   1.000
_cell.length_b   1.000
_cell.length_c   1.000
_cell.angle_alpha   90.00
_cell.angle_beta   90.00
_cell.angle_gamma   90.00
#
_symmetry.space_group_name_H-M   'P 1'
#
loop_
_entity.id
_entity.type
_entity.pdbx_description
1 polymer ?
#
loop_
_entity_poly.entity_id
_entity_poly.type
_entity_poly.pdbx_seq_one_letter_code
_entity_poly.pdbx_strand_id
1 'polypeptide(L)'
;MPAENTREGKKTKPRAKNTRAIIEPYVRRGIPNTEIAEKTGIKYITVWAAAKKIREQLAETKGKNADRHLCKTCKYRAAAYNPNSSWIKCEYALKSGTKRSRGCNVEDCDKYEKGAPVKVKEEP
;
A
#
# COMPACT_ATOMS: atom_id res chain seq x y z
N MET A 1 -9.16 -45.86 -27.44
CA MET A 1 -8.41 -44.84 -26.68
C MET A 1 -7.19 -44.47 -27.50
N PRO A 2 -6.91 -43.17 -27.74
CA PRO A 2 -6.30 -42.34 -26.70
C PRO A 2 -7.00 -41.00 -26.48
N ALA A 3 -6.71 -40.43 -25.31
CA ALA A 3 -7.35 -39.27 -24.70
C ALA A 3 -6.96 -37.95 -25.36
N GLU A 4 -7.95 -37.08 -25.60
CA GLU A 4 -7.75 -35.66 -25.87
C GLU A 4 -7.11 -35.00 -24.64
N ASN A 5 -5.86 -34.59 -24.81
CA ASN A 5 -5.04 -33.96 -23.79
C ASN A 5 -5.27 -32.44 -23.81
N THR A 6 -6.07 -31.97 -22.86
CA THR A 6 -6.37 -30.55 -22.59
C THR A 6 -5.08 -29.77 -22.33
N ARG A 7 -4.64 -28.97 -23.29
CA ARG A 7 -3.51 -28.03 -23.10
C ARG A 7 -4.00 -26.79 -22.35
N GLU A 8 -4.09 -26.89 -21.03
CA GLU A 8 -4.32 -25.74 -20.16
C GLU A 8 -3.17 -24.73 -20.27
N GLY A 9 -3.53 -23.47 -20.48
CA GLY A 9 -2.64 -22.34 -20.72
C GLY A 9 -1.57 -22.19 -19.64
N LYS A 10 -0.31 -22.15 -20.09
CA LYS A 10 0.85 -21.85 -19.24
C LYS A 10 0.72 -20.44 -18.65
N LYS A 11 0.19 -20.32 -17.42
CA LYS A 11 0.23 -19.08 -16.64
C LYS A 11 1.69 -18.73 -16.35
N THR A 12 2.18 -17.68 -17.00
CA THR A 12 3.57 -17.20 -16.88
C THR A 12 3.84 -16.78 -15.43
N LYS A 13 4.88 -17.37 -14.82
CA LYS A 13 5.26 -17.11 -13.43
C LYS A 13 5.76 -15.66 -13.28
N PRO A 14 5.23 -14.84 -12.37
CA PRO A 14 5.80 -13.52 -12.11
C PRO A 14 7.19 -13.65 -11.47
N ARG A 15 8.17 -12.89 -11.98
CA ARG A 15 9.52 -12.76 -11.39
C ARG A 15 9.41 -12.33 -9.92
N ALA A 16 10.28 -12.86 -9.05
CA ALA A 16 10.26 -12.65 -7.60
C ALA A 16 10.19 -11.18 -7.11
N LYS A 17 10.72 -10.21 -7.88
CA LYS A 17 10.61 -8.77 -7.57
C LYS A 17 9.18 -8.22 -7.74
N ASN A 18 8.41 -8.78 -8.67
CA ASN A 18 7.03 -8.35 -8.95
C ASN A 18 6.06 -8.94 -7.92
N THR A 19 6.38 -10.12 -7.36
CA THR A 19 5.54 -10.84 -6.40
C THR A 19 5.24 -10.02 -5.14
N ARG A 20 6.26 -9.37 -4.54
CA ARG A 20 6.06 -8.50 -3.37
C ARG A 20 5.18 -7.30 -3.71
N ALA A 21 5.49 -6.59 -4.80
CA ALA A 21 4.72 -5.42 -5.22
C ALA A 21 3.24 -5.73 -5.49
N ILE A 22 2.96 -6.95 -5.99
CA ILE A 22 1.60 -7.43 -6.21
C ILE A 22 0.91 -7.76 -4.88
N ILE A 23 1.58 -8.46 -3.96
CA ILE A 23 0.99 -8.97 -2.69
C ILE A 23 0.84 -7.87 -1.62
N GLU A 24 1.81 -6.96 -1.54
CA GLU A 24 1.89 -5.90 -0.53
C GLU A 24 0.61 -5.05 -0.35
N PRO A 25 -0.06 -4.54 -1.41
CA PRO A 25 -1.30 -3.81 -1.25
C PRO A 25 -2.44 -4.66 -0.66
N TYR A 26 -2.49 -5.97 -0.97
CA TYR A 26 -3.51 -6.86 -0.40
C TYR A 26 -3.25 -7.17 1.08
N VAL A 27 -1.97 -7.39 1.44
CA VAL A 27 -1.57 -7.63 2.83
C VAL A 27 -1.86 -6.40 3.70
N ARG A 28 -1.58 -5.18 3.20
CA ARG A 28 -1.94 -3.93 3.89
C ARG A 28 -3.44 -3.76 4.09
N ARG A 29 -4.26 -4.27 3.16
CA ARG A 29 -5.73 -4.27 3.27
C ARG A 29 -6.28 -5.33 4.23
N GLY A 30 -5.43 -6.20 4.78
CA GLY A 30 -5.83 -7.27 5.70
C GLY A 30 -6.50 -8.47 5.01
N ILE A 31 -6.31 -8.61 3.69
CA ILE A 31 -6.92 -9.72 2.92
C ILE A 31 -6.23 -11.04 3.30
N PRO A 32 -6.96 -12.14 3.49
CA PRO A 32 -6.39 -13.43 3.85
C PRO A 32 -5.51 -13.99 2.73
N ASN A 33 -4.45 -14.71 3.10
CA ASN A 33 -3.44 -15.21 2.16
C ASN A 33 -4.01 -16.18 1.11
N THR A 34 -5.09 -16.89 1.44
CA THR A 34 -5.84 -17.77 0.53
C THR A 34 -6.46 -16.96 -0.61
N GLU A 35 -7.19 -15.89 -0.27
CA GLU A 35 -7.82 -15.00 -1.25
C GLU A 35 -6.78 -14.24 -2.08
N ILE A 36 -5.63 -13.88 -1.49
CA ILE A 36 -4.51 -13.29 -2.24
C ILE A 36 -3.94 -14.28 -3.26
N ALA A 37 -3.75 -15.54 -2.87
CA ALA A 37 -3.24 -16.58 -3.78
C ALA A 37 -4.20 -16.81 -4.96
N GLU A 38 -5.50 -16.85 -4.69
CA GLU A 38 -6.54 -16.99 -5.73
C GLU A 38 -6.55 -15.79 -6.68
N LYS A 39 -6.57 -14.55 -6.15
CA LYS A 39 -6.61 -13.34 -6.96
C LYS A 39 -5.37 -13.11 -7.80
N THR A 40 -4.20 -13.48 -7.28
CA THR A 40 -2.91 -13.21 -7.93
C THR A 40 -2.41 -14.39 -8.78
N GLY A 41 -2.99 -15.58 -8.61
CA GLY A 41 -2.49 -16.82 -9.21
C GLY A 41 -1.11 -17.25 -8.68
N ILE A 42 -0.65 -16.65 -7.58
CA ILE A 42 0.64 -16.94 -6.94
C ILE A 42 0.42 -18.08 -5.95
N LYS A 43 1.37 -19.03 -5.91
CA LYS A 43 1.31 -20.14 -4.96
C LYS A 43 1.14 -19.64 -3.53
N TYR A 44 0.22 -20.27 -2.79
CA TYR A 44 -0.07 -19.91 -1.40
C TYR A 44 1.19 -19.82 -0.52
N ILE A 45 2.12 -20.78 -0.64
CA ILE A 45 3.37 -20.78 0.14
C ILE A 45 4.21 -19.53 -0.14
N THR A 46 4.26 -19.08 -1.41
CA THR A 46 4.96 -17.85 -1.79
C THR A 46 4.25 -16.61 -1.26
N VAL A 47 2.92 -16.60 -1.31
CA VAL A 47 2.10 -15.54 -0.71
C VAL A 47 2.34 -15.45 0.79
N TRP A 48 2.32 -16.58 1.49
CA TRP A 48 2.54 -16.66 2.94
C TRP A 48 3.92 -16.13 3.32
N ALA A 49 4.98 -16.59 2.65
CA ALA A 49 6.34 -16.13 2.92
C ALA A 49 6.53 -14.62 2.67
N ALA A 50 5.94 -14.09 1.59
CA ALA A 50 5.99 -12.67 1.29
C ALA A 50 5.15 -11.85 2.30
N ALA A 51 3.93 -12.29 2.59
CA ALA A 51 3.03 -11.63 3.52
C ALA A 51 3.60 -11.57 4.94
N LYS A 52 4.27 -12.63 5.41
CA LYS A 52 4.96 -12.64 6.70
C LYS A 52 6.01 -11.53 6.77
N LYS A 53 6.91 -11.43 5.78
CA LYS A 53 7.94 -10.38 5.73
C LYS A 53 7.34 -8.98 5.66
N ILE A 54 6.26 -8.79 4.90
CA ILE A 54 5.57 -7.50 4.82
C ILE A 54 4.97 -7.12 6.17
N ARG A 55 4.32 -8.07 6.88
CA ARG A 55 3.74 -7.83 8.20
C ARG A 55 4.81 -7.51 9.25
N GLU A 56 5.93 -8.22 9.23
CA GLU A 56 7.09 -7.94 10.10
C GLU A 56 7.64 -6.54 9.85
N GLN A 57 7.82 -6.16 8.58
CA GLN A 57 8.27 -4.80 8.22
C GLN A 57 7.25 -3.73 8.63
N LEU A 58 5.96 -3.97 8.44
CA LEU A 58 4.91 -3.04 8.88
C LEU A 58 4.94 -2.86 10.40
N ALA A 59 5.11 -3.95 11.15
CA ALA A 59 5.24 -3.92 12.60
C ALA A 59 6.52 -3.19 13.05
N GLU A 60 7.62 -3.32 12.31
CA GLU A 60 8.86 -2.57 12.60
C GLU A 60 8.72 -1.08 12.28
N THR A 61 7.90 -0.72 11.28
CA THR A 61 7.66 0.69 10.94
C THR A 61 6.57 1.36 11.78
N LYS A 62 5.82 0.57 12.54
CA LYS A 62 4.77 1.06 13.44
C LYS A 62 5.37 1.99 14.50
N GLY A 63 4.79 3.18 14.64
CA GLY A 63 5.24 4.19 15.60
C GLY A 63 6.42 5.03 15.14
N LYS A 64 7.12 4.68 14.04
CA LYS A 64 8.26 5.47 13.55
C LYS A 64 7.88 6.90 13.17
N ASN A 65 6.61 7.18 12.87
CA ASN A 65 6.13 8.52 12.52
C ASN A 65 5.19 9.13 13.59
N ALA A 66 5.33 8.71 14.84
CA ALA A 66 4.55 9.27 15.95
C ALA A 66 4.72 10.80 16.10
N ASP A 67 5.94 11.29 15.90
CA ASP A 67 6.35 12.71 15.90
C ASP A 67 6.03 13.44 14.58
N ARG A 68 5.36 12.77 13.64
CA ARG A 68 4.87 13.32 12.37
C ARG A 68 5.96 13.84 11.42
N HIS A 69 7.23 13.49 11.61
CA HIS A 69 8.32 13.99 10.77
C HIS A 69 8.18 13.58 9.29
N LEU A 70 7.59 12.42 8.99
CA LEU A 70 7.29 12.02 7.61
C LEU A 70 6.11 12.83 7.05
N CYS A 71 5.13 13.20 7.88
CA CYS A 71 4.04 14.07 7.43
C CYS A 71 4.55 15.46 7.00
N LYS A 72 5.66 15.94 7.56
CA LYS A 72 6.30 17.21 7.15
C LYS A 72 6.82 17.18 5.71
N THR A 73 7.23 16.02 5.23
CA THR A 73 7.85 15.82 3.90
C THR A 73 6.93 15.09 2.92
N CYS A 74 5.70 14.77 3.33
CA CYS A 74 4.72 14.06 2.53
C CYS A 74 4.10 14.95 1.46
N LYS A 75 3.98 14.46 0.23
CA LYS A 75 3.31 15.18 -0.88
C LYS A 75 1.82 15.45 -0.61
N TYR A 76 1.20 14.69 0.29
CA TYR A 76 -0.19 14.85 0.69
C TYR A 76 -0.39 15.82 1.87
N ARG A 77 0.67 16.45 2.38
CA ARG A 77 0.54 17.49 3.41
C ARG A 77 -0.21 18.71 2.86
N ALA A 78 -0.91 19.43 3.74
CA ALA A 78 -1.51 20.71 3.37
C ALA A 78 -0.45 21.66 2.79
N ALA A 79 -0.81 22.38 1.73
CA ALA A 79 0.08 23.37 1.11
C ALA A 79 0.33 24.56 2.04
N ALA A 80 -0.69 24.97 2.80
CA ALA A 80 -0.58 25.92 3.91
C ALA A 80 0.07 25.22 5.13
N TYR A 81 1.38 24.98 5.03
CA TYR A 81 2.21 24.58 6.16
C TYR A 81 2.58 25.84 6.94
N ASN A 82 2.05 26.00 8.15
CA ASN A 82 2.58 26.99 9.09
C ASN A 82 3.78 26.34 9.81
N PRO A 83 5.03 26.81 9.59
CA PRO A 83 6.20 26.24 10.23
C PRO A 83 6.17 26.32 11.76
N ASN A 84 5.32 27.18 12.32
CA ASN A 84 5.15 27.39 13.76
C ASN A 84 3.95 26.63 14.36
N SER A 85 3.26 25.78 13.59
CA SER A 85 2.17 24.97 14.10
C SER A 85 2.54 23.49 14.12
N SER A 86 2.42 22.85 15.27
CA SER A 86 2.60 21.40 15.45
C SER A 86 1.53 20.55 14.74
N TRP A 87 0.49 21.19 14.19
CA TRP A 87 -0.63 20.54 13.53
C TRP A 87 -0.48 20.50 12.01
N ILE A 88 0.07 19.41 11.48
CA ILE A 88 0.13 19.16 10.03
C ILE A 88 -1.14 18.44 9.61
N LYS A 89 -1.99 19.13 8.83
CA LYS A 89 -3.20 18.56 8.23
C LYS A 89 -2.81 17.62 7.08
N CYS A 90 -3.23 16.36 7.17
CA CYS A 90 -3.11 15.39 6.09
C CYS A 90 -4.27 15.58 5.10
N GLU A 91 -3.95 15.85 3.84
CA GLU A 91 -4.93 16.06 2.77
C GLU A 91 -4.98 14.90 1.78
N TYR A 92 -4.51 13.71 2.19
CA TYR A 92 -4.55 12.52 1.33
C TYR A 92 -5.94 12.28 0.74
N ALA A 93 -7.00 12.35 1.53
CA ALA A 93 -8.38 12.13 1.07
C ALA A 93 -8.79 13.14 -0.03
N LEU A 94 -8.48 14.43 0.18
CA LEU A 94 -8.76 15.50 -0.78
C LEU A 94 -7.94 15.32 -2.07
N LYS A 95 -6.66 14.99 -1.95
CA LYS A 95 -5.70 14.91 -3.07
C LYS A 95 -5.79 13.60 -3.86
N SER A 96 -6.27 12.52 -3.25
CA SER A 96 -6.42 11.21 -3.88
C SER A 96 -7.83 10.91 -4.37
N GLY A 97 -8.80 11.82 -4.15
CA GLY A 97 -10.21 11.60 -4.48
C GLY A 97 -10.88 10.48 -3.67
N THR A 98 -10.23 10.02 -2.58
CA THR A 98 -10.76 8.92 -1.76
C THR A 98 -11.77 9.46 -0.75
N LYS A 99 -13.01 8.93 -0.77
CA LYS A 99 -14.12 9.35 0.12
C LYS A 99 -13.89 9.13 1.64
N ARG A 100 -12.79 8.51 2.07
CA ARG A 100 -12.49 8.33 3.50
C ARG A 100 -11.74 9.55 4.05
N SER A 101 -12.47 10.36 4.82
CA SER A 101 -11.98 11.50 5.61
C SER A 101 -11.33 11.12 6.95
N ARG A 102 -11.03 9.83 7.20
CA ARG A 102 -10.41 9.44 8.47
C ARG A 102 -8.94 9.83 8.44
N GLY A 103 -8.56 10.73 9.36
CA GLY A 103 -7.17 11.04 9.64
C GLY A 103 -6.36 9.75 9.69
N CYS A 104 -5.27 9.71 8.92
CA CYS A 104 -4.37 8.57 8.96
C CYS A 104 -3.77 8.51 10.37
N ASN A 105 -3.81 7.35 11.03
CA ASN A 105 -3.06 7.21 12.27
C ASN A 105 -1.59 7.48 11.94
N VAL A 106 -1.00 8.49 12.58
CA VAL A 106 0.28 9.05 12.14
C VAL A 106 1.40 8.03 12.34
N GLU A 107 1.27 7.24 13.41
CA GLU A 107 2.15 6.13 13.78
C GLU A 107 2.15 4.99 12.76
N ASP A 108 1.02 4.77 12.09
CA ASP A 108 0.77 3.64 11.18
C ASP A 108 0.43 4.13 9.76
N CYS A 109 0.96 5.29 9.36
CA CYS A 109 0.61 5.91 8.08
C CYS A 109 1.12 5.09 6.89
N ASP A 110 0.21 4.43 6.18
CA ASP A 110 0.51 3.65 4.97
C ASP A 110 0.47 4.49 3.67
N LYS A 111 0.18 5.79 3.79
CA LYS A 111 -0.02 6.72 2.65
C LYS A 111 1.16 7.64 2.38
N TYR A 112 2.23 7.54 3.17
CA TYR A 112 3.37 8.44 3.03
C TYR A 112 4.04 8.28 1.67
N GLU A 113 4.19 9.41 0.98
CA GLU A 113 5.00 9.54 -0.23
C GLU A 113 5.80 10.84 -0.14
N LYS A 114 7.13 10.74 -0.19
CA LYS A 114 8.02 11.89 -0.08
C LYS A 114 7.86 12.81 -1.31
N GLY A 115 7.66 14.11 -1.09
CA GLY A 115 7.61 15.06 -2.20
C GLY A 115 7.04 16.44 -1.86
N ALA A 116 7.05 17.32 -2.86
CA ALA A 116 6.38 18.61 -2.77
C ALA A 116 4.85 18.43 -2.65
N PRO A 117 4.14 19.35 -1.97
CA PRO A 117 2.69 19.27 -1.84
C PRO A 117 2.02 19.22 -3.22
N VAL A 118 1.28 18.15 -3.52
CA VAL A 118 0.50 18.10 -4.76
C VAL A 118 -0.73 18.99 -4.63
N LYS A 119 -1.10 19.70 -5.71
CA LYS A 119 -2.36 20.45 -5.77
C LYS A 119 -3.53 19.47 -5.87
N VAL A 120 -4.69 19.86 -5.33
CA VAL A 120 -5.92 19.12 -5.55
C VAL A 120 -6.17 19.10 -7.05
N LYS A 121 -6.45 17.94 -7.64
CA LYS A 121 -6.91 17.91 -9.03
C LYS A 121 -8.30 18.55 -9.04
N GLU A 122 -8.39 19.77 -9.54
CA GLU A 122 -9.64 20.30 -10.08
C GLU A 122 -9.95 19.40 -11.30
N GLU A 123 -10.99 18.57 -11.21
CA GLU A 123 -11.53 17.94 -12.42
C GLU A 123 -12.22 19.04 -13.25
N PRO A 124 -12.04 19.05 -14.59
CA PRO A 124 -12.71 19.99 -15.49
C PRO A 124 -14.22 19.72 -15.61
#